data_AF-A0A1Q7BX92-F1
#
_entry.id   AF-A0A1Q7BX92-F1
#
_cell.length_a   1.000
_cell.length_b   1.000
_cell.length_c   1.000
_cell.angle_alpha   90.00
_cell.angle_beta   90.00
_cell.angle_gamma   90.00
#
_symmetry.space_group_name_H-M   'P 1'
#
loop_
_entity.id
_entity.type
_entity.pdbx_description
1 polymer ?
#
loop_
_entity_poly.entity_id
_entity_poly.type
_entity_poly.pdbx_seq_one_letter_code
_entity_poly.pdbx_strand_id
1 'polypeptide(L)'
;MGPNIPAGRDARDAWRALSSEARRAAFVAAGQGIAPPDPGLSWAAAGYGRLMARRLRIAVLLVPLVFLVVLSGLVAVVVTASTNLTVFLFAIVLFLTAYLVVILNVTRRMRRYQRLYNSGLLGIEAVQLGMVDVAPSPAVWDARGQSEFTVPYQARIPITAPPDRLPADPVGAGVQEIPARRGALIAQLSAYAAMALVFWLFAAVVLVVGRRDQAALAAVGIVPALLLTLLLALLLVLVGPSLRYRVIARFTPAGWELPAPRISGSWAQVREIRVSSLTVRRSNAVNAQLAGYRVVALVVDDPERQLAGLSSLRRYLIRRTMKKYGSPVTIVASPRRSIPLVDLVPMLQRYTDAPVNWS
;
A
#
# COMPACT_ATOMS: atom_id res chain seq x y z
N MET A 1 15.19 5.74 -7.81
CA MET A 1 15.88 4.58 -7.18
C MET A 1 15.13 4.24 -5.90
N GLY A 2 15.07 2.97 -5.47
CA GLY A 2 14.34 2.63 -4.24
C GLY A 2 15.06 3.19 -2.99
N PRO A 3 14.35 3.52 -1.91
CA PRO A 3 14.98 3.93 -0.66
C PRO A 3 15.91 2.82 -0.16
N ASN A 4 17.11 3.21 0.29
CA ASN A 4 18.20 2.32 0.69
C ASN A 4 17.90 1.66 2.05
N ILE A 5 16.98 0.69 2.03
CA ILE A 5 16.41 0.01 3.20
C ILE A 5 16.97 -1.42 3.25
N PRO A 6 17.34 -1.97 4.42
CA PRO A 6 17.95 -3.29 4.48
C PRO A 6 16.93 -4.36 4.10
N ALA A 7 17.42 -5.47 3.55
CA ALA A 7 16.60 -6.57 3.05
C ALA A 7 17.07 -7.93 3.59
N GLY A 8 16.22 -8.95 3.48
CA GLY A 8 16.60 -10.33 3.79
C GLY A 8 17.10 -10.53 5.22
N ARG A 9 18.33 -11.04 5.35
CA ARG A 9 19.00 -11.32 6.63
C ARG A 9 19.42 -10.02 7.32
N ASP A 10 19.97 -9.06 6.56
CA ASP A 10 20.42 -7.76 7.07
C ASP A 10 19.29 -6.98 7.76
N ALA A 11 18.07 -7.05 7.22
CA ALA A 11 16.89 -6.43 7.85
C ALA A 11 16.55 -7.04 9.22
N ARG A 12 16.81 -8.35 9.40
CA ARG A 12 16.59 -9.04 10.66
C ARG A 12 17.69 -8.73 11.66
N ASP A 13 18.92 -8.65 11.20
CA ASP A 13 20.10 -8.42 12.04
C ASP A 13 20.13 -6.96 12.52
N ALA A 14 19.86 -6.00 11.63
CA ALA A 14 19.65 -4.61 11.99
C ALA A 14 18.53 -4.43 13.03
N TRP A 15 17.41 -5.15 12.88
CA TRP A 15 16.32 -5.08 13.86
C TRP A 15 16.67 -5.74 15.20
N ARG A 16 17.49 -6.79 15.20
CA ARG A 16 17.94 -7.46 16.43
C ARG A 16 19.00 -6.66 17.17
N ALA A 17 19.81 -5.89 16.44
CA ALA A 17 20.81 -4.99 16.99
C ALA A 17 20.18 -3.77 17.71
N LEU A 18 18.88 -3.52 17.55
CA LEU A 18 18.17 -2.49 18.32
C LEU A 18 17.90 -2.94 19.75
N SER A 19 18.02 -1.99 20.69
CA SER A 19 17.62 -2.21 22.07
C SER A 19 16.12 -2.59 22.16
N SER A 20 15.74 -3.28 23.24
CA SER A 20 14.33 -3.70 23.43
C SER A 20 13.40 -2.49 23.53
N GLU A 21 13.88 -1.38 24.10
CA GLU A 21 13.18 -0.11 24.24
C GLU A 21 13.01 0.59 22.89
N ALA A 22 14.07 0.66 22.07
CA ALA A 22 14.00 1.21 20.72
C ALA A 22 12.97 0.47 19.85
N ARG A 23 12.95 -0.86 19.93
CA ARG A 23 11.94 -1.68 19.22
C ARG A 23 10.53 -1.39 19.68
N ARG A 24 10.30 -1.21 20.99
CA ARG A 24 8.98 -0.83 21.53
C ARG A 24 8.58 0.56 21.05
N ALA A 25 9.48 1.55 21.14
CA ALA A 25 9.25 2.91 20.68
C ALA A 25 8.89 2.96 19.18
N ALA A 26 9.57 2.19 18.33
CA ALA A 26 9.24 2.08 16.91
C ALA A 26 7.83 1.54 16.66
N PHE A 27 7.37 0.55 17.45
CA PHE A 27 5.99 0.05 17.33
C PHE A 27 4.95 1.04 17.86
N VAL A 28 5.28 1.85 18.87
CA VAL A 28 4.42 2.92 19.37
C VAL A 28 4.28 4.02 18.31
N ALA A 29 5.39 4.50 17.75
CA ALA A 29 5.41 5.46 16.65
C ALA A 29 4.62 4.95 15.44
N ALA A 30 4.79 3.67 15.08
CA ALA A 30 4.01 3.01 14.03
C ALA A 30 2.52 2.90 14.35
N GLY A 31 2.16 2.73 15.62
CA GLY A 31 0.77 2.74 16.09
C GLY A 31 0.11 4.10 15.91
N GLN A 32 0.88 5.18 16.11
CA GLN A 32 0.45 6.57 15.95
C GLN A 32 0.56 7.08 14.51
N GLY A 33 1.32 6.39 13.65
CA GLY A 33 1.51 6.76 12.24
C GLY A 33 2.54 7.88 12.02
N ILE A 34 3.44 8.07 12.99
CA ILE A 34 4.48 9.10 13.02
C ILE A 34 5.84 8.46 12.66
N ALA A 35 6.78 9.27 12.16
CA ALA A 35 8.16 8.84 11.95
C ALA A 35 8.87 8.60 13.30
N PRO A 36 9.68 7.55 13.44
CA PRO A 36 10.58 7.43 14.57
C PRO A 36 11.58 8.61 14.57
N PRO A 37 11.97 9.13 15.75
CA PRO A 37 12.81 10.32 15.85
C PRO A 37 14.25 10.08 15.37
N ASP A 38 14.70 8.82 15.39
CA ASP A 38 16.05 8.44 15.01
C ASP A 38 16.11 7.83 13.59
N PRO A 39 17.08 8.25 12.75
CA PRO A 39 17.22 7.74 11.39
C PRO A 39 17.62 6.27 11.33
N GLY A 40 18.41 5.78 12.29
CA GLY A 40 18.78 4.36 12.41
C GLY A 40 17.62 3.47 12.84
N LEU A 41 16.81 3.95 13.78
CA LEU A 41 15.56 3.29 14.15
C LEU A 41 14.60 3.21 12.96
N SER A 42 14.48 4.30 12.21
CA SER A 42 13.64 4.39 11.02
C SER A 42 14.09 3.43 9.91
N TRP A 43 15.38 3.36 9.66
CA TRP A 43 16.01 2.44 8.71
C TRP A 43 15.76 0.96 9.05
N ALA A 44 16.03 0.57 10.30
CA ALA A 44 15.81 -0.79 10.76
C ALA A 44 14.32 -1.17 10.81
N ALA A 45 13.45 -0.26 11.26
CA ALA A 45 11.99 -0.45 11.28
C ALA A 45 11.41 -0.65 9.88
N ALA A 46 11.88 0.14 8.91
CA ALA A 46 11.47 0.00 7.52
C ALA A 46 11.86 -1.38 6.95
N GLY A 47 13.11 -1.81 7.13
CA GLY A 47 13.57 -3.10 6.62
C GLY A 47 12.83 -4.28 7.22
N TYR A 48 12.69 -4.30 8.55
CA TYR A 48 12.02 -5.39 9.26
C TYR A 48 10.52 -5.43 8.98
N GLY A 49 9.86 -4.27 8.99
CA GLY A 49 8.44 -4.13 8.64
C GLY A 49 8.16 -4.65 7.24
N ARG A 50 9.00 -4.30 6.25
CA ARG A 50 8.90 -4.79 4.86
C ARG A 50 9.06 -6.31 4.78
N LEU A 51 10.06 -6.87 5.45
CA LEU A 51 10.33 -8.30 5.46
C LEU A 51 9.12 -9.09 6.01
N MET A 52 8.63 -8.72 7.20
CA MET A 52 7.52 -9.42 7.84
C MET A 52 6.19 -9.19 7.12
N ALA A 53 5.92 -7.98 6.63
CA ALA A 53 4.74 -7.71 5.82
C ALA A 53 4.73 -8.54 4.53
N ARG A 54 5.89 -8.74 3.87
CA ARG A 54 5.98 -9.59 2.67
C ARG A 54 5.66 -11.06 3.01
N ARG A 55 6.26 -11.60 4.08
CA ARG A 55 5.99 -12.98 4.53
C ARG A 55 4.52 -13.19 4.87
N LEU A 56 3.93 -12.27 5.60
CA LEU A 56 2.51 -12.35 5.96
C LEU A 56 1.60 -12.14 4.75
N ARG A 57 1.99 -11.35 3.76
CA ARG A 57 1.24 -11.22 2.49
C ARG A 57 1.23 -12.54 1.72
N ILE A 58 2.35 -13.25 1.67
CA ILE A 58 2.42 -14.60 1.09
C ILE A 58 1.48 -15.53 1.87
N ALA A 59 1.50 -15.47 3.20
CA ALA A 59 0.57 -16.26 4.03
C ALA A 59 -0.90 -15.92 3.73
N VAL A 60 -1.28 -14.64 3.59
CA VAL A 60 -2.65 -14.22 3.20
C VAL A 60 -3.05 -14.78 1.84
N LEU A 61 -2.12 -14.94 0.90
CA LEU A 61 -2.41 -15.54 -0.41
C LEU A 61 -2.51 -17.08 -0.33
N LEU A 62 -1.73 -17.72 0.53
CA LEU A 62 -1.73 -19.18 0.69
C LEU A 62 -2.88 -19.70 1.56
N VAL A 63 -3.31 -18.97 2.58
CA VAL A 63 -4.38 -19.40 3.50
C VAL A 63 -5.69 -19.75 2.77
N PRO A 64 -6.21 -18.93 1.83
CA PRO A 64 -7.38 -19.32 1.03
C PRO A 64 -7.17 -20.60 0.23
N LEU A 65 -5.96 -20.83 -0.29
CA LEU A 65 -5.64 -22.02 -1.09
C LEU A 65 -5.65 -23.28 -0.23
N VAL A 66 -5.02 -23.24 0.95
CA VAL A 66 -5.06 -24.34 1.92
C VAL A 66 -6.51 -24.63 2.34
N PHE A 67 -7.30 -23.59 2.60
CA PHE A 67 -8.70 -23.75 2.97
C PHE A 67 -9.57 -24.31 1.82
N LEU A 68 -9.31 -23.91 0.57
CA LEU A 68 -10.00 -24.49 -0.58
C LEU A 68 -9.71 -25.99 -0.71
N VAL A 69 -8.43 -26.39 -0.55
CA VAL A 69 -8.02 -27.80 -0.60
C VAL A 69 -8.71 -28.61 0.50
N VAL A 70 -8.72 -28.12 1.74
CA VAL A 70 -9.40 -28.79 2.85
C VAL A 70 -10.91 -28.87 2.63
N LEU A 71 -11.54 -27.79 2.15
CA LEU A 71 -12.97 -27.77 1.84
C LEU A 71 -13.31 -28.79 0.75
N SER A 72 -12.52 -28.88 -0.33
CA SER A 72 -12.73 -29.87 -1.37
C SER A 72 -12.63 -31.30 -0.86
N GLY A 73 -11.69 -31.59 0.04
CA GLY A 73 -11.60 -32.89 0.70
C GLY A 73 -12.82 -33.19 1.58
N LEU A 74 -13.33 -32.18 2.29
CA LEU A 74 -14.49 -32.31 3.17
C LEU A 74 -15.78 -32.58 2.37
N VAL A 75 -15.97 -31.91 1.22
CA VAL A 75 -17.08 -32.20 0.30
C VAL A 75 -16.95 -33.59 -0.32
N ALA A 76 -15.73 -34.00 -0.72
CA ALA A 76 -15.50 -35.33 -1.28
C ALA A 76 -15.88 -36.44 -0.30
N VAL A 77 -15.49 -36.31 0.98
CA VAL A 77 -15.88 -37.26 2.05
C VAL A 77 -17.39 -37.33 2.23
N VAL A 78 -18.10 -36.19 2.18
CA VAL A 78 -19.56 -36.17 2.36
C VAL A 78 -20.30 -36.82 1.19
N VAL A 79 -19.82 -36.59 -0.03
CA VAL A 79 -20.38 -37.20 -1.24
C VAL A 79 -20.14 -38.71 -1.26
N THR A 80 -18.98 -39.20 -0.80
CA THR A 80 -18.67 -40.64 -0.79
C THR A 80 -19.24 -41.38 0.42
N ALA A 81 -19.35 -40.74 1.58
CA ALA A 81 -19.77 -41.38 2.84
C ALA A 81 -21.28 -41.26 3.13
N SER A 82 -22.07 -40.58 2.28
CA SER A 82 -23.52 -40.37 2.48
C SER A 82 -23.88 -39.78 3.86
N THR A 83 -23.01 -38.92 4.39
CA THR A 83 -23.16 -38.36 5.74
C THR A 83 -24.36 -37.42 5.89
N ASN A 84 -24.91 -37.38 7.10
CA ASN A 84 -26.06 -36.55 7.48
C ASN A 84 -25.81 -35.05 7.18
N LEU A 85 -26.71 -34.42 6.41
CA LEU A 85 -26.62 -33.04 5.93
C LEU A 85 -26.36 -32.03 7.06
N THR A 86 -26.95 -32.26 8.24
CA THR A 86 -26.80 -31.39 9.41
C THR A 86 -25.36 -31.35 9.93
N VAL A 87 -24.67 -32.49 9.94
CA VAL A 87 -23.27 -32.60 10.37
C VAL A 87 -22.36 -31.88 9.36
N PHE A 88 -22.65 -32.01 8.07
CA PHE A 88 -21.93 -31.31 7.02
C PHE A 88 -22.08 -29.79 7.09
N LEU A 89 -23.31 -29.30 7.25
CA LEU A 89 -23.58 -27.86 7.41
C LEU A 89 -22.88 -27.30 8.65
N PHE A 90 -22.93 -28.01 9.78
CA PHE A 90 -22.21 -27.63 10.99
C PHE A 90 -20.69 -27.59 10.77
N ALA A 91 -20.12 -28.59 10.09
CA ALA A 91 -18.70 -28.63 9.74
C ALA A 91 -18.29 -27.47 8.82
N ILE A 92 -19.12 -27.10 7.83
CA ILE A 92 -18.89 -25.92 6.97
C ILE A 92 -18.87 -24.64 7.81
N VAL A 93 -19.83 -24.45 8.72
CA VAL A 93 -19.88 -23.25 9.57
C VAL A 93 -18.65 -23.16 10.45
N LEU A 94 -18.23 -24.27 11.07
CA LEU A 94 -17.04 -24.32 11.92
C LEU A 94 -15.76 -24.04 11.10
N PHE A 95 -15.69 -24.58 9.90
CA PHE A 95 -14.60 -24.36 8.95
C PHE A 95 -14.49 -22.91 8.48
N LEU A 96 -15.62 -22.29 8.09
CA LEU A 96 -15.68 -20.87 7.73
C LEU A 96 -15.29 -19.97 8.91
N THR A 97 -15.70 -20.34 10.13
CA THR A 97 -15.33 -19.60 11.34
C THR A 97 -13.83 -19.69 11.61
N ALA A 98 -13.23 -20.89 11.50
CA ALA A 98 -11.80 -21.09 11.62
C ALA A 98 -11.01 -20.30 10.54
N TYR A 99 -11.48 -20.31 9.29
CA TYR A 99 -10.93 -19.51 8.21
C TYR A 99 -10.91 -18.03 8.57
N LEU A 100 -12.05 -17.52 9.03
CA LEU A 100 -12.22 -16.12 9.40
C LEU A 100 -11.24 -15.73 10.52
N VAL A 101 -11.11 -16.56 11.55
CA VAL A 101 -10.17 -16.32 12.66
C VAL A 101 -8.73 -16.29 12.17
N VAL A 102 -8.31 -17.25 11.34
CA VAL A 102 -6.95 -17.30 10.80
C VAL A 102 -6.66 -16.09 9.91
N ILE A 103 -7.53 -15.83 8.92
CA ILE A 103 -7.31 -14.74 7.96
C ILE A 103 -7.34 -13.37 8.66
N LEU A 104 -8.22 -13.17 9.65
CA LEU A 104 -8.26 -11.95 10.44
C LEU A 104 -6.97 -11.77 11.27
N ASN A 105 -6.46 -12.82 11.91
CA ASN A 105 -5.21 -12.76 12.68
C ASN A 105 -4.00 -12.48 11.79
N VAL A 106 -3.86 -13.18 10.67
CA VAL A 106 -2.76 -12.96 9.71
C VAL A 106 -2.85 -11.55 9.14
N THR A 107 -4.05 -11.09 8.79
CA THR A 107 -4.27 -9.73 8.28
C THR A 107 -3.96 -8.66 9.32
N ARG A 108 -4.37 -8.85 10.59
CA ARG A 108 -4.04 -7.94 11.70
C ARG A 108 -2.53 -7.84 11.91
N ARG A 109 -1.82 -8.97 11.92
CA ARG A 109 -0.35 -8.99 12.01
C ARG A 109 0.30 -8.32 10.80
N MET A 110 -0.17 -8.62 9.59
CA MET A 110 0.35 -8.00 8.36
C MET A 110 0.20 -6.47 8.44
N ARG A 111 -0.96 -5.99 8.87
CA ARG A 111 -1.24 -4.56 9.07
C ARG A 111 -0.28 -3.93 10.08
N ARG A 112 -0.02 -4.59 11.22
CA ARG A 112 0.93 -4.12 12.23
C ARG A 112 2.33 -3.90 11.65
N TYR A 113 2.86 -4.89 10.91
CA TYR A 113 4.20 -4.76 10.29
C TYR A 113 4.22 -3.80 9.10
N GLN A 114 3.10 -3.63 8.39
CA GLN A 114 2.95 -2.59 7.37
C GLN A 114 3.03 -1.19 7.98
N ARG A 115 2.41 -0.96 9.15
CA ARG A 115 2.55 0.32 9.85
C ARG A 115 3.99 0.57 10.29
N LEU A 116 4.69 -0.47 10.77
CA LEU A 116 6.11 -0.36 11.11
C LEU A 116 6.96 0.02 9.89
N TYR A 117 6.73 -0.64 8.76
CA TYR A 117 7.40 -0.30 7.50
C TYR A 117 7.16 1.15 7.10
N ASN A 118 5.89 1.56 7.10
CA ASN A 118 5.48 2.89 6.69
C ASN A 118 6.05 3.96 7.64
N SER A 119 5.99 3.74 8.95
CA SER A 119 6.57 4.63 9.97
C SER A 119 8.07 4.80 9.78
N GLY A 120 8.82 3.69 9.60
CA GLY A 120 10.25 3.76 9.32
C GLY A 120 10.56 4.43 7.98
N LEU A 121 9.75 4.18 6.95
CA LEU A 121 9.89 4.86 5.65
C LEU A 121 9.80 6.38 5.83
N LEU A 122 8.86 6.88 6.63
CA LEU A 122 8.70 8.33 6.86
C LEU A 122 9.93 8.98 7.47
N GLY A 123 10.59 8.33 8.42
CA GLY A 123 11.83 8.86 8.99
C GLY A 123 12.93 8.93 7.93
N ILE A 124 13.04 7.91 7.07
CA ILE A 124 14.00 7.91 5.96
C ILE A 124 13.67 9.01 4.94
N GLU A 125 12.40 9.16 4.56
CA GLU A 125 11.97 10.18 3.61
C GLU A 125 12.21 11.60 4.18
N ALA A 126 12.02 11.81 5.49
CA ALA A 126 12.31 13.08 6.15
C ALA A 126 13.81 13.43 6.10
N VAL A 127 14.68 12.46 6.36
CA VAL A 127 16.15 12.65 6.26
C VAL A 127 16.56 12.93 4.81
N GLN A 128 16.02 12.19 3.84
CA GLN A 128 16.32 12.37 2.41
C GLN A 128 15.85 13.72 1.85
N LEU A 129 14.92 14.39 2.55
CA LEU A 129 14.44 15.72 2.21
C LEU A 129 15.10 16.82 3.06
N GLY A 130 16.09 16.47 3.89
CA GLY A 130 16.83 17.43 4.73
C GLY A 130 16.07 17.96 5.92
N MET A 131 14.99 17.28 6.34
CA MET A 131 14.12 17.72 7.43
C MET A 131 14.57 17.19 8.79
N VAL A 132 15.46 16.19 8.81
CA VAL A 132 16.01 15.56 10.00
C VAL A 132 17.49 15.27 9.74
N ASP A 133 18.32 15.46 10.76
CA ASP A 133 19.75 15.16 10.68
C ASP A 133 20.00 13.69 10.32
N VAL A 134 21.04 13.47 9.51
CA VAL A 134 21.42 12.14 9.02
C VAL A 134 22.06 11.28 10.13
N ALA A 135 22.53 11.91 11.21
CA ALA A 135 23.31 11.25 12.25
C ALA A 135 22.43 10.37 13.17
N PRO A 136 22.63 9.04 13.20
CA PRO A 136 21.94 8.17 14.15
C PRO A 136 22.47 8.36 15.57
N SER A 137 21.57 8.28 16.54
CA SER A 137 21.91 8.22 17.96
C SER A 137 22.50 6.86 18.33
N PRO A 138 23.67 6.81 19.00
CA PRO A 138 24.25 5.57 19.51
C PRO A 138 23.32 4.84 20.51
N ALA A 139 22.48 5.57 21.24
CA ALA A 139 21.62 5.06 22.31
C ALA A 139 20.51 4.11 21.83
N VAL A 140 20.22 4.10 20.53
CA VAL A 140 19.18 3.27 19.91
C VAL A 140 19.65 1.81 19.73
N TRP A 141 20.95 1.59 19.69
CA TRP A 141 21.58 0.31 19.43
C TRP A 141 21.93 -0.43 20.73
N ASP A 142 21.73 -1.74 20.75
CA ASP A 142 22.13 -2.59 21.86
C ASP A 142 23.63 -2.88 21.77
N ALA A 143 24.42 -2.21 22.61
CA ALA A 143 25.87 -2.35 22.66
C ALA A 143 26.33 -3.72 23.19
N ARG A 144 25.45 -4.49 23.85
CA ARG A 144 25.80 -5.75 24.54
C ARG A 144 26.04 -6.94 23.60
N GLY A 145 25.86 -6.79 22.29
CA GLY A 145 25.97 -7.86 21.30
C GLY A 145 26.83 -7.54 20.07
N GLN A 146 27.54 -6.41 20.04
CA GLN A 146 28.44 -6.05 18.94
C GLN A 146 29.88 -6.34 19.39
N SER A 147 30.56 -7.28 18.72
CA SER A 147 31.99 -7.49 18.99
C SER A 147 32.77 -6.28 18.48
N GLU A 148 33.90 -5.96 19.14
CA GLU A 148 34.80 -4.85 18.75
C GLU A 148 35.27 -4.89 17.29
N PHE A 149 35.12 -6.04 16.61
CA PHE A 149 35.48 -6.25 15.20
C PHE A 149 34.29 -6.13 14.23
N THR A 150 33.07 -5.98 14.72
CA THR A 150 31.89 -5.74 13.89
C THR A 150 31.72 -4.24 13.73
N VAL A 151 31.98 -3.71 12.53
CA VAL A 151 31.74 -2.28 12.22
C VAL A 151 30.33 -1.92 12.71
N PRO A 152 30.18 -0.98 13.66
CA PRO A 152 28.89 -0.74 14.27
C PRO A 152 27.91 -0.31 13.19
N TYR A 153 26.66 -0.77 13.26
CA TYR A 153 25.61 -0.34 12.32
C TYR A 153 25.49 1.20 12.25
N GLN A 154 25.92 1.90 13.30
CA GLN A 154 26.11 3.34 13.39
C GLN A 154 26.94 3.92 12.22
N ALA A 155 27.94 3.17 11.72
CA ALA A 155 28.84 3.60 10.64
C ALA A 155 28.36 3.24 9.22
N ARG A 156 27.20 2.58 9.05
CA ARG A 156 26.77 1.99 7.77
C ARG A 156 25.39 2.41 7.27
N ILE A 157 24.67 3.30 7.94
CA ILE A 157 23.33 3.71 7.48
C ILE A 157 23.46 4.46 6.15
N PRO A 158 23.04 3.88 5.00
CA PRO A 158 23.28 4.46 3.69
C PRO A 158 22.11 5.38 3.32
N ILE A 159 21.76 6.32 4.20
CA ILE A 159 20.75 7.35 3.92
C ILE A 159 21.50 8.57 3.38
N THR A 160 21.30 8.87 2.11
CA THR A 160 21.88 10.03 1.45
C THR A 160 21.17 11.30 1.92
N ALA A 161 21.96 12.33 2.26
CA ALA A 161 21.45 13.69 2.43
C ALA A 161 20.82 14.20 1.11
N PRO A 162 19.90 15.16 1.15
CA PRO A 162 19.38 15.77 -0.06
C PRO A 162 20.52 16.41 -0.87
N PRO A 163 20.49 16.32 -2.22
CA PRO A 163 21.39 17.11 -3.05
C PRO A 163 21.08 18.61 -2.91
N ASP A 164 22.09 19.45 -3.09
CA ASP A 164 21.91 20.91 -3.09
C ASP A 164 20.85 21.32 -4.12
N ARG A 165 19.93 22.19 -3.69
CA ARG A 165 18.80 22.62 -4.51
C ARG A 165 19.24 23.64 -5.55
N LEU A 166 19.04 23.31 -6.83
CA LEU A 166 19.09 24.28 -7.93
C LEU A 166 17.76 25.07 -8.00
N PRO A 167 17.78 26.32 -8.50
CA PRO A 167 16.56 27.08 -8.80
C PRO A 167 15.62 26.31 -9.73
N ALA A 168 14.32 26.51 -9.59
CA ALA A 168 13.35 25.87 -10.47
C ALA A 168 13.54 26.31 -11.93
N ASP A 169 13.61 25.33 -12.83
CA ASP A 169 13.63 25.53 -14.28
C ASP A 169 12.56 24.62 -14.92
N PRO A 170 11.31 25.11 -15.06
CA PRO A 170 10.22 24.36 -15.66
C PRO A 170 10.49 23.94 -17.11
N VAL A 171 11.30 24.71 -17.84
CA VAL A 171 11.64 24.44 -19.25
C VAL A 171 12.63 23.29 -19.31
N GLY A 172 13.71 23.36 -18.54
CA GLY A 172 14.68 22.27 -18.39
C GLY A 172 14.09 20.98 -17.80
N ALA A 173 13.05 21.10 -16.96
CA ALA A 173 12.34 19.95 -16.38
C ALA A 173 11.47 19.18 -17.40
N GLY A 174 11.05 19.83 -18.50
CA GLY A 174 10.27 19.24 -19.58
C GLY A 174 8.86 18.78 -19.15
N VAL A 175 8.27 17.86 -19.91
CA VAL A 175 6.95 17.30 -19.61
C VAL A 175 7.10 16.00 -18.83
N GLN A 176 6.42 15.90 -17.68
CA GLN A 176 6.40 14.69 -16.86
C GLN A 176 4.97 14.24 -16.56
N GLU A 177 4.72 12.94 -16.71
CA GLU A 177 3.44 12.32 -16.40
C GLU A 177 3.59 11.34 -15.25
N ILE A 178 2.68 11.40 -14.27
CA ILE A 178 2.60 10.40 -13.22
C ILE A 178 1.61 9.31 -13.66
N PRO A 179 2.08 8.10 -14.03
CA PRO A 179 1.18 7.02 -14.38
C PRO A 179 0.49 6.43 -13.14
N ALA A 180 -0.74 5.98 -13.33
CA ALA A 180 -1.42 5.14 -12.33
C ALA A 180 -0.81 3.73 -12.34
N ARG A 181 -0.20 3.30 -11.24
CA ARG A 181 0.35 1.93 -11.12
C ARG A 181 -0.80 0.92 -10.93
N ARG A 182 -1.06 0.12 -11.97
CA ARG A 182 -2.18 -0.85 -12.01
C ARG A 182 -1.75 -2.32 -11.92
N GLY A 183 -0.46 -2.61 -12.00
CA GLY A 183 0.03 -4.00 -12.12
C GLY A 183 -0.47 -4.94 -11.02
N ALA A 184 -0.45 -4.51 -9.76
CA ALA A 184 -0.92 -5.35 -8.64
C ALA A 184 -2.44 -5.61 -8.69
N LEU A 185 -3.21 -4.63 -9.17
CA LEU A 185 -4.65 -4.74 -9.32
C LEU A 185 -5.01 -5.68 -10.48
N ILE A 186 -4.33 -5.51 -11.63
CA ILE A 186 -4.49 -6.38 -12.80
C ILE A 186 -4.10 -7.82 -12.44
N ALA A 187 -2.98 -8.03 -11.76
CA ALA A 187 -2.53 -9.35 -11.33
C ALA A 187 -3.52 -10.03 -10.37
N GLN A 188 -4.18 -9.26 -9.50
CA GLN A 188 -5.19 -9.80 -8.61
C GLN A 188 -6.48 -10.19 -9.36
N LEU A 189 -6.94 -9.35 -10.29
CA LEU A 189 -8.08 -9.66 -11.14
C LEU A 189 -7.81 -10.89 -12.03
N SER A 190 -6.61 -10.99 -12.61
CA SER A 190 -6.22 -12.14 -13.45
C SER A 190 -6.11 -13.42 -12.64
N ALA A 191 -5.60 -13.36 -11.41
CA ALA A 191 -5.55 -14.52 -10.52
C ALA A 191 -6.95 -15.04 -10.18
N TYR A 192 -7.90 -14.16 -9.86
CA TYR A 192 -9.29 -14.56 -9.62
C TYR A 192 -9.95 -15.14 -10.87
N ALA A 193 -9.71 -14.55 -12.04
CA ALA A 193 -10.23 -15.05 -13.32
C ALA A 193 -9.68 -16.44 -13.66
N ALA A 194 -8.36 -16.65 -13.53
CA ALA A 194 -7.73 -17.95 -13.77
C ALA A 194 -8.27 -19.02 -12.82
N MET A 195 -8.45 -18.69 -11.54
CA MET A 195 -8.97 -19.63 -10.56
C MET A 195 -10.44 -19.99 -10.82
N ALA A 196 -11.28 -19.01 -11.19
CA ALA A 196 -12.66 -19.28 -11.61
C ALA A 196 -12.70 -20.20 -12.84
N LEU A 197 -11.82 -19.96 -13.82
CA LEU A 197 -11.72 -20.78 -15.03
C LEU A 197 -11.35 -22.25 -14.69
N VAL A 198 -10.38 -22.47 -13.80
CA VAL A 198 -10.00 -23.83 -13.37
C VAL A 198 -11.18 -24.58 -12.76
N PHE A 199 -11.96 -23.94 -11.89
CA PHE A 199 -13.13 -24.57 -11.28
C PHE A 199 -14.25 -24.83 -12.29
N TRP A 200 -14.48 -23.93 -13.25
CA TRP A 200 -15.41 -24.16 -14.36
C TRP A 200 -14.97 -25.33 -15.25
N LEU A 201 -13.68 -25.41 -15.59
CA LEU A 201 -13.12 -26.52 -16.39
C LEU A 201 -13.24 -27.85 -15.66
N PHE A 202 -12.94 -27.89 -14.37
CA PHE A 202 -13.12 -29.08 -13.55
C PHE A 202 -14.60 -29.54 -13.55
N ALA A 203 -15.54 -28.62 -13.30
CA ALA A 203 -16.96 -28.94 -13.34
C ALA A 203 -17.40 -29.46 -14.72
N ALA A 204 -16.94 -28.83 -15.81
CA ALA A 204 -17.25 -29.25 -17.16
C ALA A 204 -16.72 -30.66 -17.47
N VAL A 205 -15.48 -30.97 -17.09
CA VAL A 205 -14.89 -32.30 -17.28
C VAL A 205 -15.69 -33.37 -16.52
N VAL A 206 -16.07 -33.10 -15.27
CA VAL A 206 -16.87 -34.04 -14.47
C VAL A 206 -18.28 -34.23 -15.04
N LEU A 207 -18.91 -33.17 -15.57
CA LEU A 207 -20.25 -33.27 -16.17
C LEU A 207 -20.25 -33.95 -17.54
N VAL A 208 -19.18 -33.81 -18.32
CA VAL A 208 -19.11 -34.33 -19.71
C VAL A 208 -18.51 -35.74 -19.76
N VAL A 209 -17.44 -35.98 -18.99
CA VAL A 209 -16.64 -37.22 -19.04
C VAL A 209 -16.90 -38.10 -17.82
N GLY A 210 -17.40 -37.53 -16.73
CA GLY A 210 -17.72 -38.27 -15.51
C GLY A 210 -18.90 -39.20 -15.69
N ARG A 211 -18.90 -40.31 -14.94
CA ARG A 211 -20.05 -41.22 -14.89
C ARG A 211 -21.23 -40.55 -14.18
N ARG A 212 -22.47 -40.98 -14.43
CA ARG A 212 -23.70 -40.36 -13.84
C ARG A 212 -23.68 -40.30 -12.31
N ASP A 213 -23.07 -41.29 -11.66
CA ASP A 213 -22.80 -41.41 -10.22
C ASP A 213 -21.79 -40.37 -9.68
N GLN A 214 -21.00 -39.76 -10.56
CA GLN A 214 -20.03 -38.71 -10.22
C GLN A 214 -20.59 -37.29 -10.41
N ALA A 215 -21.85 -37.14 -10.85
CA ALA A 215 -22.47 -35.82 -11.04
C ALA A 215 -22.47 -34.97 -9.76
N ALA A 216 -22.55 -35.60 -8.59
CA ALA A 216 -22.44 -34.92 -7.30
C ALA A 216 -21.05 -34.27 -7.08
N LEU A 217 -19.98 -34.81 -7.68
CA LEU A 217 -18.64 -34.22 -7.63
C LEU A 217 -18.53 -32.92 -8.45
N ALA A 218 -19.41 -32.70 -9.44
CA ALA A 218 -19.42 -31.45 -10.20
C ALA A 218 -19.75 -30.24 -9.31
N ALA A 219 -20.52 -30.43 -8.24
CA ALA A 219 -20.81 -29.38 -7.26
C ALA A 219 -19.56 -28.80 -6.60
N VAL A 220 -18.47 -29.60 -6.48
CA VAL A 220 -17.16 -29.17 -5.96
C VAL A 220 -16.51 -28.13 -6.89
N GLY A 221 -16.80 -28.17 -8.19
CA GLY A 221 -16.35 -27.16 -9.15
C GLY A 221 -17.31 -25.99 -9.30
N ILE A 222 -18.61 -26.25 -9.39
CA ILE A 222 -19.63 -25.24 -9.71
C ILE A 222 -19.75 -24.17 -8.62
N VAL A 223 -19.83 -24.58 -7.35
CA VAL A 223 -20.08 -23.64 -6.24
C VAL A 223 -18.94 -22.64 -6.06
N PRO A 224 -17.65 -23.05 -6.03
CA PRO A 224 -16.54 -22.09 -6.00
C PRO A 224 -16.45 -21.23 -7.26
N ALA A 225 -16.73 -21.80 -8.43
CA ALA A 225 -16.67 -21.07 -9.69
C ALA A 225 -17.67 -19.90 -9.73
N LEU A 226 -18.93 -20.12 -9.31
CA LEU A 226 -19.96 -19.08 -9.26
C LEU A 226 -19.57 -17.95 -8.29
N LEU A 227 -19.11 -18.29 -7.09
CA LEU A 227 -18.67 -17.31 -6.09
C LEU A 227 -17.52 -16.44 -6.60
N LEU A 228 -16.49 -17.05 -7.20
CA LEU A 228 -15.36 -16.31 -7.77
C LEU A 228 -15.77 -15.43 -8.94
N THR A 229 -16.70 -15.89 -9.78
CA THR A 229 -17.19 -15.13 -10.94
C THR A 229 -17.98 -13.89 -10.51
N LEU A 230 -18.86 -14.02 -9.51
CA LEU A 230 -19.60 -12.90 -8.92
C LEU A 230 -18.68 -11.88 -8.25
N LEU A 231 -17.69 -12.35 -7.49
CA LEU A 231 -16.70 -11.49 -6.85
C LEU A 231 -15.89 -10.70 -7.88
N LEU A 232 -15.47 -11.36 -8.98
CA LEU A 232 -14.74 -10.72 -10.07
C LEU A 232 -15.58 -9.63 -10.74
N ALA A 233 -16.86 -9.90 -11.03
CA ALA A 233 -17.78 -8.93 -11.63
C ALA A 233 -17.95 -7.69 -10.73
N LEU A 234 -18.16 -7.89 -9.43
CA LEU A 234 -18.27 -6.80 -8.46
C LEU A 234 -16.99 -5.94 -8.41
N LEU A 235 -15.81 -6.58 -8.38
CA LEU A 235 -14.52 -5.87 -8.37
C LEU A 235 -14.32 -5.06 -9.65
N LEU A 236 -14.70 -5.60 -10.82
CA LEU A 236 -14.60 -4.89 -12.10
C LEU A 236 -15.50 -3.64 -12.13
N VAL A 237 -16.72 -3.70 -11.58
CA VAL A 237 -17.60 -2.53 -11.46
C VAL A 237 -16.98 -1.45 -10.56
N LEU A 238 -16.44 -1.85 -9.41
CA LEU A 238 -15.84 -0.91 -8.44
C LEU A 238 -14.55 -0.25 -8.98
N VAL A 239 -13.76 -1.00 -9.73
CA VAL A 239 -12.42 -0.59 -10.15
C VAL A 239 -12.40 -0.02 -11.57
N GLY A 240 -13.43 -0.30 -12.38
CA GLY A 240 -13.55 0.13 -13.78
C GLY A 240 -13.21 1.61 -14.05
N PRO A 241 -13.73 2.58 -13.27
CA PRO A 241 -13.38 3.99 -13.45
C PRO A 241 -11.87 4.27 -13.29
N SER A 242 -11.20 3.58 -12.37
CA SER A 242 -9.75 3.73 -12.15
C SER A 242 -8.90 3.09 -13.25
N LEU A 243 -9.47 2.15 -14.03
CA LEU A 243 -8.86 1.56 -15.21
C LEU A 243 -8.98 2.44 -16.46
N ARG A 244 -9.86 3.45 -16.46
CA ARG A 244 -10.00 4.38 -17.61
C ARG A 244 -8.89 5.43 -17.64
N TYR A 245 -8.55 6.05 -16.50
CA TYR A 245 -7.57 7.14 -16.44
C TYR A 245 -6.15 6.63 -16.17
N ARG A 246 -5.29 6.61 -17.20
CA ARG A 246 -3.91 6.09 -17.12
C ARG A 246 -2.94 7.05 -16.42
N VAL A 247 -3.25 8.33 -16.42
CA VAL A 247 -2.41 9.41 -15.87
C VAL A 247 -3.12 10.04 -14.67
N ILE A 248 -2.38 10.18 -13.56
CA ILE A 248 -2.86 10.81 -12.32
C ILE A 248 -2.68 12.32 -12.40
N ALA A 249 -1.50 12.76 -12.82
CA ALA A 249 -1.11 14.16 -12.97
C ALA A 249 -0.16 14.28 -14.16
N ARG A 250 -0.24 15.42 -14.85
CA ARG A 250 0.69 15.83 -15.91
C ARG A 250 1.27 17.18 -15.51
N PHE A 251 2.59 17.30 -15.64
CA PHE A 251 3.36 18.49 -15.35
C PHE A 251 4.05 18.93 -16.63
N THR A 252 3.84 20.18 -17.00
CA THR A 252 4.42 20.80 -18.19
C THR A 252 5.16 22.07 -17.78
N PRO A 253 6.01 22.63 -18.65
CA PRO A 253 6.63 23.92 -18.38
C PRO A 253 5.59 25.04 -18.15
N ALA A 254 4.44 24.96 -18.81
CA ALA A 254 3.36 25.95 -18.72
C ALA A 254 2.53 25.83 -17.42
N GLY A 255 2.53 24.67 -16.76
CA GLY A 255 1.72 24.44 -15.58
C GLY A 255 1.51 22.98 -15.22
N TRP A 256 0.49 22.73 -14.42
CA TRP A 256 0.11 21.39 -13.97
C TRP A 256 -1.32 21.09 -14.40
N GLU A 257 -1.59 19.80 -14.62
CA GLU A 257 -2.89 19.27 -15.02
C GLU A 257 -3.22 18.00 -14.24
N LEU A 258 -4.46 17.91 -13.78
CA LEU A 258 -5.05 16.73 -13.16
C LEU A 258 -6.19 16.23 -14.06
N PRO A 259 -5.94 15.22 -14.94
CA PRO A 259 -6.91 14.82 -15.97
C PRO A 259 -8.23 14.28 -15.42
N ALA A 260 -8.20 13.54 -14.31
CA ALA A 260 -9.40 12.96 -13.71
C ALA A 260 -10.37 14.03 -13.18
N PRO A 261 -9.94 14.97 -12.32
CA PRO A 261 -10.82 16.07 -11.88
C PRO A 261 -11.01 17.15 -12.95
N ARG A 262 -10.17 17.20 -14.01
CA ARG A 262 -10.13 18.24 -15.05
C ARG A 262 -9.80 19.61 -14.48
N ILE A 263 -8.74 19.66 -13.69
CA ILE A 263 -8.23 20.91 -13.09
C ILE A 263 -6.84 21.14 -13.66
N SER A 264 -6.54 22.38 -14.03
CA SER A 264 -5.22 22.82 -14.43
C SER A 264 -4.92 24.20 -13.86
N GLY A 265 -3.64 24.55 -13.81
CA GLY A 265 -3.19 25.86 -13.35
C GLY A 265 -1.72 26.08 -13.65
N SER A 266 -1.27 27.32 -13.45
CA SER A 266 0.13 27.72 -13.66
C SER A 266 0.97 27.44 -12.41
N TRP A 267 2.27 27.22 -12.60
CA TRP A 267 3.25 27.12 -11.51
C TRP A 267 3.39 28.41 -10.70
N ALA A 268 3.17 29.57 -11.32
CA ALA A 268 3.22 30.86 -10.65
C ALA A 268 2.14 31.04 -9.57
N GLN A 269 1.06 30.26 -9.65
CA GLN A 269 -0.04 30.31 -8.69
C GLN A 269 0.22 29.42 -7.46
N VAL A 270 1.28 28.60 -7.48
CA VAL A 270 1.60 27.66 -6.41
C VAL A 270 2.34 28.40 -5.30
N ARG A 271 1.68 28.55 -4.16
CA ARG A 271 2.22 29.24 -2.98
C ARG A 271 3.06 28.32 -2.10
N GLU A 272 2.65 27.06 -1.99
CA GLU A 272 3.21 26.10 -1.05
C GLU A 272 2.99 24.67 -1.55
N ILE A 273 4.00 23.81 -1.37
CA ILE A 273 3.86 22.36 -1.51
C ILE A 273 3.66 21.79 -0.11
N ARG A 274 2.41 21.45 0.22
CA ARG A 274 2.09 20.87 1.53
C ARG A 274 2.11 19.36 1.48
N VAL A 275 2.94 18.75 2.31
CA VAL A 275 2.99 17.31 2.51
C VAL A 275 2.24 16.98 3.79
N SER A 276 1.11 16.28 3.65
CA SER A 276 0.29 15.85 4.78
C SER A 276 0.12 14.34 4.82
N SER A 277 -0.09 13.80 6.01
CA SER A 277 -0.55 12.41 6.14
C SER A 277 -1.93 12.23 5.48
N LEU A 278 -2.16 11.07 4.86
CA LEU A 278 -3.48 10.73 4.34
C LEU A 278 -4.43 10.53 5.53
N THR A 279 -5.19 11.57 5.89
CA THR A 279 -6.10 11.56 7.05
C THR A 279 -7.29 10.62 6.80
N VAL A 280 -7.18 9.35 7.15
CA VAL A 280 -8.32 8.43 7.03
C VAL A 280 -9.23 8.63 8.25
N ARG A 281 -10.32 9.39 8.09
CA ARG A 281 -11.29 9.72 9.16
C ARG A 281 -11.68 8.44 9.91
N ARG A 282 -11.22 8.30 11.17
CA ARG A 282 -11.57 7.24 12.14
C ARG A 282 -11.64 5.81 11.59
N SER A 283 -10.72 5.41 10.71
CA SER A 283 -10.58 3.99 10.34
C SER A 283 -9.13 3.53 10.37
N ASN A 284 -8.39 3.93 11.42
CA ASN A 284 -7.03 3.41 11.69
C ASN A 284 -6.97 1.87 11.59
N ALA A 285 -8.10 1.17 11.81
CA ALA A 285 -8.22 -0.27 11.65
C ALA A 285 -8.23 -0.78 10.19
N VAL A 286 -8.79 -0.07 9.21
CA VAL A 286 -9.23 -0.67 7.94
C VAL A 286 -8.11 -0.79 6.89
N ASN A 287 -7.19 0.17 6.79
CA ASN A 287 -6.11 0.10 5.78
C ASN A 287 -4.76 0.62 6.30
N ALA A 288 -3.99 -0.23 6.96
CA ALA A 288 -2.60 0.07 7.37
C ALA A 288 -1.68 0.47 6.21
N GLN A 289 -2.01 0.06 4.99
CA GLN A 289 -1.28 0.45 3.77
C GLN A 289 -1.35 1.95 3.50
N LEU A 290 -2.44 2.61 3.92
CA LEU A 290 -2.66 4.04 3.71
C LEU A 290 -1.86 4.91 4.70
N ALA A 291 -1.35 4.35 5.80
CA ALA A 291 -0.58 5.09 6.79
C ALA A 291 0.74 5.64 6.24
N GLY A 292 1.33 4.95 5.25
CA GLY A 292 2.52 5.40 4.52
C GLY A 292 2.20 6.19 3.26
N TYR A 293 0.93 6.49 2.99
CA TYR A 293 0.58 7.36 1.87
C TYR A 293 0.64 8.80 2.34
N ARG A 294 1.16 9.65 1.48
CA ARG A 294 1.22 11.08 1.72
C ARG A 294 0.39 11.79 0.68
N VAL A 295 -0.30 12.82 1.11
CA VAL A 295 -0.99 13.73 0.22
C VAL A 295 -0.05 14.90 0.02
N VAL A 296 0.40 15.07 -1.22
CA VAL A 296 1.11 16.27 -1.64
C VAL A 296 0.07 17.19 -2.25
N ALA A 297 -0.23 18.26 -1.52
CA ALA A 297 -1.17 19.29 -1.89
C ALA A 297 -0.39 20.49 -2.45
N LEU A 298 -0.71 20.90 -3.68
CA LEU A 298 -0.20 22.16 -4.23
C LEU A 298 -1.16 23.26 -3.78
N VAL A 299 -0.79 24.03 -2.76
CA VAL A 299 -1.60 25.16 -2.27
C VAL A 299 -1.49 26.29 -3.28
N VAL A 300 -2.63 26.72 -3.79
CA VAL A 300 -2.73 27.73 -4.84
C VAL A 300 -3.40 28.99 -4.29
N ASP A 301 -2.99 30.16 -4.76
CA ASP A 301 -3.48 31.47 -4.29
C ASP A 301 -5.01 31.64 -4.41
N ASP A 302 -5.62 31.20 -5.53
CA ASP A 302 -7.08 31.26 -5.73
C ASP A 302 -7.65 29.88 -6.12
N PRO A 303 -8.00 29.04 -5.13
CA PRO A 303 -8.54 27.72 -5.38
C PRO A 303 -10.00 27.78 -5.87
N GLU A 304 -10.76 28.84 -5.58
CA GLU A 304 -12.17 28.94 -5.99
C GLU A 304 -12.28 29.21 -7.50
N ARG A 305 -11.34 29.94 -8.10
CA ARG A 305 -11.24 30.07 -9.58
C ARG A 305 -11.12 28.72 -10.27
N GLN A 306 -10.37 27.78 -9.69
CA GLN A 306 -10.22 26.43 -10.24
C GLN A 306 -11.50 25.59 -10.11
N LEU A 307 -12.32 25.88 -9.10
CA LEU A 307 -13.59 25.19 -8.84
C LEU A 307 -14.75 25.75 -9.65
N ALA A 308 -14.65 27.00 -10.13
CA ALA A 308 -15.70 27.68 -10.88
C ALA A 308 -16.08 26.95 -12.18
N GLY A 309 -15.09 26.38 -12.88
CA GLY A 309 -15.30 25.62 -14.12
C GLY A 309 -15.87 24.21 -13.96
N LEU A 310 -16.13 23.76 -12.71
CA LEU A 310 -16.59 22.40 -12.43
C LEU A 310 -18.09 22.33 -12.14
N SER A 311 -18.70 21.18 -12.46
CA SER A 311 -20.10 20.89 -12.12
C SER A 311 -20.33 20.87 -10.60
N SER A 312 -21.56 21.15 -10.17
CA SER A 312 -21.96 21.23 -8.75
C SER A 312 -21.53 20.02 -7.92
N LEU A 313 -21.75 18.81 -8.44
CA LEU A 313 -21.37 17.56 -7.78
C LEU A 313 -19.85 17.41 -7.64
N ARG A 314 -19.07 17.75 -8.67
CA ARG A 314 -17.60 17.72 -8.61
C ARG A 314 -17.06 18.77 -7.65
N ARG A 315 -17.61 19.98 -7.71
CA ARG A 315 -17.28 21.09 -6.81
C ARG A 315 -17.49 20.69 -5.35
N TYR A 316 -18.60 20.03 -5.05
CA TYR A 316 -18.86 19.50 -3.69
C TYR A 316 -17.81 18.46 -3.25
N LEU A 317 -17.48 17.50 -4.12
CA LEU A 317 -16.46 16.49 -3.82
C LEU A 317 -15.07 17.09 -3.57
N ILE A 318 -14.68 18.09 -4.38
CA ILE A 318 -13.37 18.74 -4.25
C ILE A 318 -13.34 19.73 -3.09
N ARG A 319 -14.45 20.41 -2.77
CA ARG A 319 -14.54 21.22 -1.54
C ARG A 319 -14.33 20.37 -0.29
N ARG A 320 -14.77 19.12 -0.31
CA ARG A 320 -14.50 18.17 0.79
C ARG A 320 -13.01 17.83 0.90
N THR A 321 -12.28 17.68 -0.20
CA THR A 321 -10.82 17.47 -0.17
C THR A 321 -10.08 18.75 0.22
N MET A 322 -10.52 19.91 -0.28
CA MET A 322 -9.97 21.22 0.04
C MET A 322 -10.11 21.56 1.53
N LYS A 323 -11.29 21.33 2.13
CA LYS A 323 -11.51 21.49 3.58
C LYS A 323 -10.57 20.61 4.43
N LYS A 324 -10.07 19.52 3.86
CA LYS A 324 -9.29 18.51 4.56
C LYS A 324 -7.78 18.67 4.39
N TYR A 325 -7.33 19.06 3.21
CA TYR A 325 -5.90 19.17 2.87
C TYR A 325 -5.47 20.59 2.50
N GLY A 326 -6.38 21.55 2.52
CA GLY A 326 -6.11 22.96 2.23
C GLY A 326 -6.02 23.31 0.74
N SER A 327 -6.11 22.32 -0.17
CA SER A 327 -6.00 22.54 -1.61
C SER A 327 -6.96 21.65 -2.42
N PRO A 328 -7.49 22.13 -3.56
CA PRO A 328 -8.17 21.31 -4.55
C PRO A 328 -7.20 20.40 -5.34
N VAL A 329 -5.90 20.71 -5.35
CA VAL A 329 -4.85 20.02 -6.11
C VAL A 329 -4.10 19.08 -5.17
N THR A 330 -4.57 17.84 -5.08
CA THR A 330 -3.98 16.84 -4.19
C THR A 330 -3.54 15.61 -4.95
N ILE A 331 -2.26 15.25 -4.80
CA ILE A 331 -1.68 14.04 -5.38
C ILE A 331 -1.32 13.11 -4.23
N VAL A 332 -1.82 11.87 -4.27
CA VAL A 332 -1.44 10.87 -3.28
C VAL A 332 -0.10 10.26 -3.71
N ALA A 333 0.97 10.60 -2.99
CA ALA A 333 2.28 9.98 -3.10
C ALA A 333 2.24 8.58 -2.47
N SER A 334 2.66 7.59 -3.24
CA SER A 334 2.71 6.19 -2.82
C SER A 334 3.69 5.42 -3.69
N PRO A 335 4.68 4.73 -3.09
CA PRO A 335 5.60 3.88 -3.83
C PRO A 335 4.92 2.76 -4.65
N ARG A 336 3.68 2.41 -4.29
CA ARG A 336 2.94 1.29 -4.89
C ARG A 336 1.84 1.72 -5.86
N ARG A 337 1.32 2.95 -5.73
CA ARG A 337 0.15 3.41 -6.49
C ARG A 337 0.46 4.52 -7.50
N SER A 338 1.46 5.34 -7.20
CA SER A 338 1.82 6.52 -8.00
C SER A 338 3.35 6.63 -8.02
N ILE A 339 3.89 7.67 -7.39
CA ILE A 339 5.30 7.99 -7.27
C ILE A 339 5.64 8.08 -5.77
N PRO A 340 6.81 7.59 -5.32
CA PRO A 340 7.30 7.81 -3.96
C PRO A 340 7.40 9.30 -3.62
N LEU A 341 7.27 9.66 -2.34
CA LEU A 341 7.34 11.06 -1.93
C LEU A 341 8.70 11.70 -2.24
N VAL A 342 9.78 10.93 -2.01
CA VAL A 342 11.17 11.33 -2.25
C VAL A 342 11.46 11.59 -3.73
N ASP A 343 10.70 10.98 -4.63
CA ASP A 343 10.82 11.29 -6.06
C ASP A 343 9.88 12.45 -6.43
N LEU A 344 8.68 12.51 -5.83
CA LEU A 344 7.64 13.49 -6.15
C LEU A 344 8.01 14.92 -5.73
N VAL A 345 8.52 15.12 -4.51
CA VAL A 345 8.82 16.47 -4.00
C VAL A 345 9.96 17.12 -4.77
N PRO A 346 11.12 16.46 -4.96
CA PRO A 346 12.20 17.02 -5.78
C PRO A 346 11.79 17.21 -7.24
N MET A 347 10.94 16.33 -7.79
CA MET A 347 10.38 16.51 -9.12
C MET A 347 9.54 17.79 -9.21
N LEU A 348 8.65 18.06 -8.23
CA LEU A 348 7.86 19.29 -8.18
C LEU A 348 8.74 20.53 -7.99
N GLN A 349 9.81 20.43 -7.19
CA GLN A 349 10.76 21.52 -6.95
C GLN A 349 11.54 21.94 -8.21
N ARG A 350 11.56 21.11 -9.28
CA ARG A 350 12.10 21.53 -10.59
C ARG A 350 11.19 22.51 -11.32
N TYR A 351 9.90 22.54 -11.00
CA TYR A 351 8.89 23.37 -11.66
C TYR A 351 8.47 24.60 -10.85
N THR A 352 8.75 24.64 -9.56
CA THR A 352 8.37 25.78 -8.71
C THR A 352 9.33 25.96 -7.54
N ASP A 353 9.58 27.23 -7.20
CA ASP A 353 10.37 27.59 -6.03
C ASP A 353 9.58 27.60 -4.72
N ALA A 354 8.27 27.28 -4.77
CA ALA A 354 7.40 27.26 -3.61
C ALA A 354 7.99 26.44 -2.45
N PRO A 355 7.88 26.93 -1.20
CA PRO A 355 8.36 26.23 -0.02
C PRO A 355 7.61 24.91 0.19
N VAL A 356 8.33 23.92 0.73
CA VAL A 356 7.77 22.61 1.08
C VAL A 356 7.48 22.59 2.59
N ASN A 357 6.20 22.46 2.94
CA ASN A 357 5.76 22.41 4.32
C ASN A 357 5.29 20.99 4.69
N TRP A 358 5.70 20.52 5.86
CA TRP A 358 5.32 19.22 6.42
C TRP A 358 4.32 19.41 7.57
N SER A 359 3.14 18.79 7.45
CA SER A 359 2.02 18.95 8.40
C SER A 359 1.38 17.64 8.83
#